data_AF-A0A9W9CJL7-F1
#
_entry.id   AF-A0A9W9CJL7-F1
#
_cell.length_a   1.000
_cell.length_b   1.000
_cell.length_c   1.000
_cell.angle_alpha   90.00
_cell.angle_beta   90.00
_cell.angle_gamma   90.00
#
_symmetry.space_group_name_H-M   'P 1'
#
loop_
_entity.id
_entity.type
_entity.pdbx_description
1 polymer ?
#
loop_
_entity_poly.entity_id
_entity_poly.type
_entity_poly.pdbx_seq_one_letter_code
_entity_poly.pdbx_strand_id
1 'polypeptide(L)'
;MLTKLRAYRNSPPATHWPPEGNSKKCGYKVKNEQGQPPEGLANEPTFPLLMFSHGLGGSRTAYSSLCSEFASYGFVVIVTGGAKVQDKSDCNGDPDCEKEFEKWAHMDHTEEEIRKGYHHLDYIFPKNNPKDTSPNNEQGVDGELRSAQIELRLCELEEAYRVLKVICAGDGEEIARQNLRSEGYVGGSSRGLQGVDWALWRHRFHIDKMTMAGHSFGAATVVEVLRHTDRFKNVQAGIIYDIWGAPIKPPADDPKHRIHLPLLGISSEAFMYWERNWNGVMSLMNEASEHGAPAYLHTVRGSVHISQSDFSVLYRHVTSFFLKATVHPQRAIDLNISASLEFLRLVTPSTGGGKAIIDRCMTDEELLQISLLEEIPDDHRPEDEYIAARLRVDHEFRTRMAAGLQRKFKRKVKGGMGSGYNASDEMWCHYKPTDDELQKWIEEEGRGEHRIDESHAMKGDASAGGGSDKGGKDGNEDEAPSVTMSLSDAEYKATSQSEADSHERLGSQTQQQASFGDVKDRYHDDETQQSATHASPAAMHDESERNDAPAKTWLGLNSALRDGPQQS
;
A
#
# COMPACT_ATOMS: atom_id res chain seq x y z
N MET A 1 -17.09 12.16 -1.55
CA MET A 1 -17.44 10.73 -1.68
C MET A 1 -16.11 9.96 -1.61
N LEU A 2 -15.76 9.39 -0.45
CA LEU A 2 -14.53 8.61 -0.28
C LEU A 2 -14.76 7.19 -0.83
N THR A 3 -13.79 6.63 -1.55
CA THR A 3 -13.86 5.27 -2.08
C THR A 3 -13.80 4.26 -0.95
N LYS A 4 -14.97 3.76 -0.54
CA LYS A 4 -15.06 2.59 0.32
C LYS A 4 -14.77 1.35 -0.53
N LEU A 5 -13.90 0.47 -0.04
CA LEU A 5 -13.65 -0.85 -0.61
C LEU A 5 -15.02 -1.52 -0.89
N ARG A 6 -15.27 -1.91 -2.14
CA ARG A 6 -16.45 -2.70 -2.51
C ARG A 6 -16.18 -4.17 -2.14
N ALA A 7 -16.08 -4.43 -0.85
CA ALA A 7 -15.81 -5.75 -0.31
C ALA A 7 -16.89 -6.12 0.71
N TYR A 8 -17.13 -7.42 0.85
CA TYR A 8 -17.83 -7.93 2.02
C TYR A 8 -16.99 -7.57 3.25
N ARG A 9 -17.62 -6.91 4.23
CA ARG A 9 -16.93 -6.48 5.44
C ARG A 9 -16.85 -7.64 6.43
N ASN A 10 -15.71 -7.76 7.10
CA ASN A 10 -15.49 -8.74 8.16
C ASN A 10 -15.73 -10.18 7.69
N SER A 11 -15.46 -10.46 6.41
CA SER A 11 -15.57 -11.82 5.86
C SER A 11 -14.45 -12.70 6.42
N PRO A 12 -14.75 -13.97 6.75
CA PRO A 12 -13.71 -14.91 7.13
C PRO A 12 -12.79 -15.23 5.94
N PRO A 13 -11.55 -15.67 6.20
CA PRO A 13 -10.67 -16.17 5.15
C PRO A 13 -11.30 -17.38 4.43
N ALA A 14 -11.08 -17.49 3.11
CA ALA A 14 -11.65 -18.59 2.34
C ALA A 14 -11.05 -19.94 2.78
N THR A 15 -11.88 -20.97 2.98
CA THR A 15 -11.45 -22.31 3.44
C THR A 15 -11.23 -23.31 2.30
N HIS A 16 -11.32 -22.86 1.05
CA HIS A 16 -11.15 -23.68 -0.14
C HIS A 16 -10.24 -23.00 -1.14
N TRP A 17 -9.61 -23.79 -1.98
CA TRP A 17 -8.76 -23.30 -3.05
C TRP A 17 -9.60 -22.76 -4.21
N PRO A 18 -9.09 -21.75 -4.95
CA PRO A 18 -9.69 -21.39 -6.23
C PRO A 18 -9.61 -22.59 -7.19
N PRO A 19 -10.63 -22.80 -8.03
CA PRO A 19 -10.61 -23.81 -9.08
C PRO A 19 -9.53 -23.53 -10.12
N GLU A 20 -9.17 -24.56 -10.88
CA GLU A 20 -8.22 -24.40 -11.98
C GLU A 20 -8.86 -23.65 -13.15
N GLY A 21 -8.17 -22.61 -13.61
CA GLY A 21 -8.62 -21.76 -14.70
C GLY A 21 -9.44 -20.56 -14.22
N ASN A 22 -9.22 -19.42 -14.89
CA ASN A 22 -9.86 -18.17 -14.53
C ASN A 22 -11.19 -17.95 -15.26
N SER A 23 -11.94 -16.93 -14.81
CA SER A 23 -13.25 -16.60 -15.39
C SER A 23 -13.23 -16.15 -16.85
N LYS A 24 -12.08 -15.72 -17.40
CA LYS A 24 -11.95 -15.39 -18.83
C LYS A 24 -11.87 -16.65 -19.70
N LYS A 25 -11.21 -17.71 -19.22
CA LYS A 25 -11.04 -18.99 -19.93
C LYS A 25 -12.21 -19.95 -19.70
N CYS A 26 -12.65 -20.08 -18.45
CA CYS A 26 -13.66 -21.09 -18.03
C CYS A 26 -15.08 -20.49 -17.86
N GLY A 27 -15.25 -19.19 -18.10
CA GLY A 27 -16.52 -18.48 -17.92
C GLY A 27 -16.79 -18.08 -16.47
N TYR A 28 -17.81 -17.24 -16.26
CA TYR A 28 -18.06 -16.63 -14.93
C TYR A 28 -18.47 -17.64 -13.85
N LYS A 29 -19.01 -18.80 -14.22
CA LYS A 29 -19.51 -19.82 -13.28
C LYS A 29 -18.39 -20.42 -12.42
N VAL A 30 -17.17 -20.47 -12.96
CA VAL A 30 -15.98 -20.97 -12.25
C VAL A 30 -15.73 -20.19 -10.95
N LYS A 31 -16.18 -18.94 -10.83
CA LYS A 31 -16.07 -18.15 -9.59
C LYS A 31 -16.91 -18.68 -8.43
N ASN A 32 -17.86 -19.57 -8.71
CA ASN A 32 -18.73 -20.19 -7.70
C ASN A 32 -18.35 -21.65 -7.42
N GLU A 33 -17.24 -22.12 -7.96
CA GLU A 33 -16.75 -23.49 -7.81
C GLU A 33 -15.57 -23.52 -6.82
N GLN A 34 -15.38 -24.66 -6.17
CA GLN A 34 -14.26 -24.89 -5.27
C GLN A 34 -13.21 -25.74 -5.99
N GLY A 35 -11.95 -25.32 -5.91
CA GLY A 35 -10.82 -26.08 -6.43
C GLY A 35 -10.31 -27.11 -5.44
N GLN A 36 -9.70 -28.17 -5.97
CA GLN A 36 -8.93 -29.11 -5.15
C GLN A 36 -7.61 -28.46 -4.69
N PRO A 37 -7.12 -28.80 -3.49
CA PRO A 37 -5.79 -28.39 -3.04
C PRO A 37 -4.72 -28.82 -4.06
N PRO A 38 -3.72 -27.96 -4.37
CA PRO A 38 -2.56 -28.39 -5.13
C PRO A 38 -1.82 -29.53 -4.42
N GLU A 39 -1.15 -30.37 -5.19
CA GLU A 39 -0.38 -31.50 -4.67
C GLU A 39 0.67 -31.03 -3.64
N GLY A 40 0.74 -31.70 -2.49
CA GLY A 40 1.68 -31.38 -1.41
C GLY A 40 1.30 -30.18 -0.54
N LEU A 41 0.16 -29.53 -0.77
CA LEU A 41 -0.32 -28.40 0.06
C LEU A 41 -1.49 -28.78 0.96
N ALA A 42 -1.71 -27.96 1.99
CA ALA A 42 -2.81 -28.15 2.94
C ALA A 42 -4.19 -27.96 2.26
N ASN A 43 -5.22 -28.54 2.90
CA ASN A 43 -6.59 -28.45 2.42
C ASN A 43 -7.08 -27.00 2.32
N GLU A 44 -6.69 -26.15 3.28
CA GLU A 44 -7.00 -24.73 3.26
C GLU A 44 -5.82 -23.92 2.68
N PRO A 45 -6.10 -22.87 1.89
CA PRO A 45 -5.05 -22.02 1.35
C PRO A 45 -4.43 -21.10 2.42
N THR A 46 -3.13 -20.87 2.28
CA THR A 46 -2.36 -19.83 2.97
C THR A 46 -2.10 -18.69 2.00
N PHE A 47 -2.64 -17.51 2.29
CA PHE A 47 -2.67 -16.39 1.34
C PHE A 47 -1.32 -15.63 1.29
N PRO A 48 -0.88 -15.16 0.10
CA PRO A 48 0.23 -14.23 0.00
C PRO A 48 -0.10 -12.89 0.67
N LEU A 49 0.93 -12.26 1.25
CA LEU A 49 0.82 -11.01 1.99
C LEU A 49 1.38 -9.84 1.16
N LEU A 50 0.63 -8.75 1.07
CA LEU A 50 1.06 -7.52 0.41
C LEU A 50 0.84 -6.31 1.34
N MET A 51 1.89 -5.52 1.55
CA MET A 51 1.81 -4.22 2.21
C MET A 51 1.91 -3.09 1.19
N PHE A 52 1.01 -2.11 1.29
CA PHE A 52 0.91 -0.98 0.38
C PHE A 52 1.15 0.35 1.09
N SER A 53 2.05 1.18 0.55
CA SER A 53 2.34 2.54 1.02
C SER A 53 1.82 3.61 0.03
N HIS A 54 1.05 4.58 0.53
CA HIS A 54 0.42 5.62 -0.31
C HIS A 54 1.39 6.76 -0.69
N GLY A 55 1.05 7.50 -1.74
CA GLY A 55 1.78 8.72 -2.12
C GLY A 55 1.68 9.85 -1.10
N LEU A 56 2.48 10.91 -1.31
CA LEU A 56 2.42 12.14 -0.54
C LEU A 56 1.06 12.83 -0.73
N GLY A 57 0.46 13.34 0.34
CA GLY A 57 -0.90 13.89 0.31
C GLY A 57 -2.00 12.83 0.11
N GLY A 58 -1.61 11.55 -0.06
CA GLY A 58 -2.52 10.43 -0.18
C GLY A 58 -3.04 9.93 1.17
N SER A 59 -3.95 8.96 1.12
CA SER A 59 -4.47 8.27 2.30
C SER A 59 -4.62 6.77 2.01
N ARG A 60 -4.75 5.96 3.07
CA ARG A 60 -5.00 4.51 2.95
C ARG A 60 -6.25 4.14 2.12
N THR A 61 -7.18 5.07 1.92
CA THR A 61 -8.39 4.85 1.12
C THR A 61 -8.26 5.31 -0.33
N ALA A 62 -7.17 5.98 -0.72
CA ALA A 62 -7.00 6.51 -2.08
C ALA A 62 -6.60 5.45 -3.13
N TYR A 63 -6.34 4.22 -2.70
CA TYR A 63 -5.88 3.10 -3.54
C TYR A 63 -6.78 1.87 -3.38
N SER A 64 -8.02 2.08 -2.96
CA SER A 64 -8.96 1.01 -2.61
C SER A 64 -9.26 0.11 -3.80
N SER A 65 -9.31 0.63 -5.03
CA SER A 65 -9.56 -0.18 -6.23
C SER A 65 -8.38 -1.12 -6.51
N LEU A 66 -7.15 -0.58 -6.51
CA LEU A 66 -5.93 -1.37 -6.72
C LEU A 66 -5.79 -2.45 -5.63
N CYS A 67 -5.94 -2.07 -4.37
CA CYS A 67 -5.80 -2.99 -3.23
C CYS A 67 -6.92 -4.04 -3.19
N SER A 68 -8.16 -3.66 -3.55
CA SER A 68 -9.28 -4.62 -3.63
C SER A 68 -9.07 -5.64 -4.74
N GLU A 69 -8.50 -5.24 -5.87
CA GLU A 69 -8.20 -6.17 -6.95
C GLU A 69 -7.18 -7.21 -6.48
N PHE A 70 -6.06 -6.82 -5.87
CA PHE A 70 -5.12 -7.78 -5.24
C PHE A 70 -5.82 -8.72 -4.25
N ALA A 71 -6.66 -8.19 -3.36
CA ALA A 71 -7.43 -9.02 -2.43
C ALA A 71 -8.36 -10.02 -3.15
N SER A 72 -8.95 -9.62 -4.28
CA SER A 72 -9.79 -10.49 -5.11
C SER A 72 -9.01 -11.60 -5.83
N TYR A 73 -7.70 -11.42 -6.02
CA TYR A 73 -6.78 -12.46 -6.52
C TYR A 73 -6.20 -13.33 -5.40
N GLY A 74 -6.69 -13.17 -4.16
CA GLY A 74 -6.33 -14.03 -3.03
C GLY A 74 -5.18 -13.50 -2.18
N PHE A 75 -4.88 -12.21 -2.20
CA PHE A 75 -3.91 -11.60 -1.30
C PHE A 75 -4.55 -11.11 0.00
N VAL A 76 -3.82 -11.20 1.11
CA VAL A 76 -4.09 -10.34 2.27
C VAL A 76 -3.35 -9.03 2.03
N VAL A 77 -4.11 -7.92 1.94
CA VAL A 77 -3.57 -6.60 1.60
C VAL A 77 -3.70 -5.66 2.78
N ILE A 78 -2.57 -5.09 3.21
CA ILE A 78 -2.50 -4.10 4.28
C ILE A 78 -2.12 -2.78 3.66
N VAL A 79 -2.87 -1.73 3.96
CA VAL A 79 -2.56 -0.38 3.50
C VAL A 79 -2.25 0.46 4.72
N THR A 80 -1.00 0.88 4.85
CA THR A 80 -0.62 1.79 5.94
C THR A 80 -1.18 3.18 5.69
N GLY A 81 -1.34 3.93 6.77
CA GLY A 81 -1.67 5.35 6.71
C GLY A 81 -1.84 5.90 8.11
N GLY A 82 -1.63 7.21 8.24
CA GLY A 82 -1.57 7.91 9.52
C GLY A 82 -2.66 7.48 10.51
N ALA A 83 -2.21 7.13 11.71
CA ALA A 83 -3.07 6.85 12.85
C ALA A 83 -3.66 8.15 13.42
N LYS A 84 -4.80 8.02 14.11
CA LYS A 84 -5.28 9.06 15.02
C LYS A 84 -4.40 8.96 16.27
N VAL A 85 -3.92 10.07 16.82
CA VAL A 85 -3.36 10.11 18.19
C VAL A 85 -4.49 9.80 19.19
N GLN A 86 -4.14 9.14 20.30
CA GLN A 86 -5.04 8.75 21.39
C GLN A 86 -6.09 9.81 21.74
N ASP A 87 -7.28 9.37 22.13
CA ASP A 87 -8.23 10.18 22.88
C ASP A 87 -8.08 9.86 24.38
N LYS A 88 -8.22 10.84 25.28
CA LYS A 88 -8.17 10.59 26.73
C LYS A 88 -9.16 9.50 27.17
N SER A 89 -10.29 9.40 26.48
CA SER A 89 -11.30 8.36 26.73
C SER A 89 -10.81 6.93 26.44
N ASP A 90 -9.77 6.77 25.62
CA ASP A 90 -9.16 5.47 25.31
C ASP A 90 -8.37 4.88 26.49
N CYS A 91 -8.02 5.69 27.49
CA CYS A 91 -7.32 5.24 28.68
C CYS A 91 -8.23 4.48 29.66
N ASN A 92 -9.56 4.49 29.49
CA ASN A 92 -10.51 3.75 30.35
C ASN A 92 -10.28 3.93 31.88
N GLY A 93 -9.78 5.09 32.30
CA GLY A 93 -9.46 5.38 33.70
C GLY A 93 -8.12 4.82 34.20
N ASP A 94 -7.25 4.32 33.32
CA ASP A 94 -5.87 3.95 33.64
C ASP A 94 -5.05 5.23 33.94
N PRO A 95 -4.59 5.44 35.19
CA PRO A 95 -3.90 6.66 35.60
C PRO A 95 -2.54 6.87 34.91
N ASP A 96 -1.86 5.79 34.50
CA ASP A 96 -0.55 5.88 33.87
C ASP A 96 -0.70 6.20 32.37
N CYS A 97 -1.73 5.63 31.73
CA CYS A 97 -2.14 6.02 30.38
C CYS A 97 -2.59 7.48 30.33
N GLU A 98 -3.44 7.92 31.26
CA GLU A 98 -3.94 9.30 31.28
C GLU A 98 -2.81 10.31 31.53
N LYS A 99 -1.83 9.99 32.38
CA LYS A 99 -0.65 10.82 32.59
C LYS A 99 0.24 10.93 31.36
N GLU A 100 0.49 9.82 30.68
CA GLU A 100 1.25 9.85 29.42
C GLU A 100 0.46 10.60 28.35
N PHE A 101 -0.86 10.42 28.25
CA PHE A 101 -1.69 11.23 27.35
C PHE A 101 -1.59 12.72 27.66
N GLU A 102 -1.77 13.15 28.91
CA GLU A 102 -1.68 14.55 29.32
C GLU A 102 -0.31 15.18 29.03
N LYS A 103 0.76 14.39 29.13
CA LYS A 103 2.12 14.81 28.80
C LYS A 103 2.28 15.17 27.32
N TRP A 104 1.56 14.49 26.42
CA TRP A 104 1.69 14.65 24.97
C TRP A 104 0.45 15.29 24.30
N ALA A 105 -0.61 15.55 25.06
CA ALA A 105 -1.91 16.02 24.56
C ALA A 105 -1.82 17.33 23.75
N HIS A 106 -0.83 18.17 24.04
CA HIS A 106 -0.64 19.47 23.41
C HIS A 106 0.49 19.51 22.37
N MET A 107 1.18 18.40 22.11
CA MET A 107 2.26 18.39 21.12
C MET A 107 1.74 18.46 19.68
N ASP A 108 0.72 17.66 19.38
CA ASP A 108 0.22 17.47 18.00
C ASP A 108 -1.15 18.13 17.76
N HIS A 109 -1.84 18.57 18.82
CA HIS A 109 -3.23 19.03 18.75
C HIS A 109 -3.50 20.28 19.59
N THR A 110 -4.26 21.21 19.01
CA THR A 110 -4.85 22.34 19.73
C THR A 110 -6.05 21.88 20.56
N GLU A 111 -6.39 22.62 21.63
CA GLU A 111 -7.59 22.35 22.44
C GLU A 111 -8.88 22.33 21.60
N GLU A 112 -8.91 23.10 20.50
CA GLU A 112 -10.04 23.14 19.58
C GLU A 112 -10.17 21.84 18.76
N GLU A 113 -9.06 21.24 18.32
CA GLU A 113 -9.03 19.97 17.59
C GLU A 113 -9.42 18.80 18.49
N ILE A 114 -8.92 18.79 19.72
CA ILE A 114 -9.33 17.82 20.75
C ILE A 114 -10.85 17.91 20.97
N ARG A 115 -11.38 19.13 21.13
CA ARG A 115 -12.82 19.35 21.34
C ARG A 115 -13.68 18.93 20.13
N LYS A 116 -13.15 18.99 18.91
CA LYS A 116 -13.86 18.61 17.68
C LYS A 116 -13.93 17.09 17.48
N GLY A 117 -13.13 16.30 18.19
CA GLY A 117 -13.08 14.84 18.05
C GLY A 117 -12.48 14.34 16.73
N TYR A 118 -11.92 15.25 15.92
CA TYR A 118 -11.14 14.94 14.72
C TYR A 118 -10.08 16.04 14.53
N HIS A 119 -8.91 15.66 14.03
CA HIS A 119 -7.85 16.60 13.64
C HIS A 119 -7.54 16.46 12.15
N HIS A 120 -7.05 17.53 11.55
CA HIS A 120 -6.43 17.48 10.24
C HIS A 120 -4.96 17.11 10.46
N LEU A 121 -4.55 15.92 10.02
CA LEU A 121 -3.13 15.64 9.85
C LEU A 121 -2.67 16.46 8.66
N ASP A 122 -2.12 17.65 8.93
CA ASP A 122 -1.43 18.43 7.93
C ASP A 122 -0.20 17.63 7.51
N TYR A 123 -0.18 17.18 6.25
CA TYR A 123 1.05 16.71 5.67
C TYR A 123 2.08 17.82 5.81
N ILE A 124 3.18 17.52 6.51
CA ILE A 124 4.21 18.53 6.73
C ILE A 124 4.87 18.84 5.39
N PHE A 125 4.73 20.09 4.96
CA PHE A 125 5.41 20.67 3.82
C PHE A 125 6.49 21.64 4.32
N PRO A 126 7.61 21.77 3.60
CA PRO A 126 8.68 22.66 4.01
C PRO A 126 8.24 24.12 3.89
N LYS A 127 8.31 24.85 5.00
CA LYS A 127 7.80 26.23 5.14
C LYS A 127 8.32 27.19 4.07
N ASN A 128 9.59 27.05 3.68
CA ASN A 128 10.27 27.93 2.73
C ASN A 128 10.37 27.35 1.31
N ASN A 129 9.82 26.15 1.07
CA ASN A 129 9.86 25.47 -0.23
C ASN A 129 8.50 24.83 -0.58
N PRO A 130 7.41 25.62 -0.72
CA PRO A 130 6.05 25.10 -0.90
C PRO A 130 5.84 24.30 -2.20
N LYS A 131 6.81 24.32 -3.12
CA LYS A 131 6.81 23.57 -4.38
C LYS A 131 7.86 22.46 -4.42
N ASP A 132 8.33 21.94 -3.27
CA ASP A 132 9.41 20.94 -3.23
C ASP A 132 9.12 19.66 -4.03
N THR A 133 7.85 19.37 -4.32
CA THR A 133 7.42 18.21 -5.10
C THR A 133 7.34 18.46 -6.60
N SER A 134 7.50 19.72 -7.03
CA SER A 134 7.30 20.11 -8.44
C SER A 134 8.53 19.81 -9.29
N PRO A 135 8.37 19.22 -10.50
CA PRO A 135 9.48 18.93 -11.41
C PRO A 135 10.36 20.13 -11.74
N ASN A 136 9.74 21.32 -11.83
CA ASN A 136 10.37 22.56 -12.26
C ASN A 136 10.79 23.46 -11.07
N ASN A 137 10.88 22.91 -9.86
CA ASN A 137 11.28 23.68 -8.70
C ASN A 137 12.80 23.85 -8.63
N GLU A 138 13.27 25.09 -8.73
CA GLU A 138 14.70 25.42 -8.69
C GLU A 138 15.36 25.07 -7.35
N GLN A 139 14.61 25.17 -6.24
CA GLN A 139 15.10 24.79 -4.90
C GLN A 139 15.22 23.27 -4.72
N GLY A 140 14.68 22.47 -5.64
CA GLY A 140 14.65 21.02 -5.53
C GLY A 140 13.78 20.52 -4.38
N VAL A 141 14.03 19.27 -3.99
CA VAL A 141 13.33 18.59 -2.90
C VAL A 141 14.01 18.89 -1.58
N ASP A 142 13.24 19.07 -0.52
CA ASP A 142 13.77 19.11 0.85
C ASP A 142 14.21 17.70 1.28
N GLY A 143 15.49 17.38 1.07
CA GLY A 143 16.02 16.04 1.31
C GLY A 143 15.96 15.62 2.78
N GLU A 144 16.12 16.56 3.72
CA GLU A 144 16.09 16.27 5.16
C GLU A 144 14.67 15.89 5.59
N LEU A 145 13.68 16.73 5.26
CA LEU A 145 12.28 16.48 5.57
C LEU A 145 11.79 15.17 4.94
N ARG A 146 12.08 14.96 3.65
CA ARG A 146 11.63 13.74 2.97
C ARG A 146 12.32 12.49 3.51
N SER A 147 13.59 12.58 3.91
CA SER A 147 14.27 11.47 4.58
C SER A 147 13.63 11.12 5.93
N ALA A 148 13.32 12.11 6.76
CA ALA A 148 12.64 11.90 8.03
C ALA A 148 11.25 11.28 7.85
N GLN A 149 10.51 11.72 6.84
CA GLN A 149 9.19 11.16 6.50
C GLN A 149 9.28 9.72 5.99
N ILE A 150 10.31 9.37 5.22
CA ILE A 150 10.57 7.98 4.84
C ILE A 150 10.85 7.14 6.08
N GLU A 151 11.72 7.59 6.98
CA GLU A 151 12.03 6.84 8.21
C GLU A 151 10.78 6.60 9.07
N LEU A 152 9.94 7.61 9.23
CA LEU A 152 8.64 7.46 9.90
C LEU A 152 7.79 6.36 9.24
N ARG A 153 7.73 6.35 7.90
CA ARG A 153 6.98 5.33 7.15
C ARG A 153 7.58 3.93 7.29
N LEU A 154 8.90 3.81 7.41
CA LEU A 154 9.56 2.52 7.70
C LEU A 154 9.12 2.02 9.08
N CYS A 155 9.08 2.89 10.10
CA CYS A 155 8.56 2.54 11.43
C CYS A 155 7.07 2.15 11.39
N GLU A 156 6.24 2.84 10.60
CA GLU A 156 4.82 2.47 10.43
C GLU A 156 4.66 1.07 9.83
N LEU A 157 5.54 0.68 8.91
CA LEU A 157 5.55 -0.66 8.30
C LEU A 157 5.97 -1.74 9.31
N GLU A 158 6.97 -1.48 10.14
CA GLU A 158 7.38 -2.39 11.22
C GLU A 158 6.25 -2.59 12.24
N GLU A 159 5.53 -1.52 12.61
CA GLU A 159 4.39 -1.62 13.52
C GLU A 159 3.23 -2.40 12.89
N ALA A 160 2.93 -2.14 11.60
CA ALA A 160 1.96 -2.93 10.86
C ALA A 160 2.36 -4.42 10.81
N TYR A 161 3.65 -4.70 10.64
CA TYR A 161 4.18 -6.07 10.68
C TYR A 161 3.99 -6.73 12.04
N ARG A 162 4.27 -6.02 13.14
CA ARG A 162 4.04 -6.49 14.51
C ARG A 162 2.57 -6.87 14.72
N VAL A 163 1.64 -6.03 14.27
CA VAL A 163 0.19 -6.30 14.32
C VAL A 163 -0.18 -7.57 13.55
N LEU A 164 0.40 -7.75 12.36
CA LEU A 164 0.15 -8.94 11.55
C LEU A 164 0.68 -10.22 12.17
N LYS A 165 1.81 -10.19 12.89
CA LYS A 165 2.30 -11.35 13.66
C LYS A 165 1.25 -11.82 14.67
N VAL A 166 0.62 -10.88 15.39
CA VAL A 166 -0.44 -11.18 16.38
C VAL A 166 -1.68 -11.76 15.71
N ILE A 167 -2.12 -11.19 14.59
CA ILE A 167 -3.27 -11.72 13.82
C ILE A 167 -2.96 -13.13 13.28
N CYS A 168 -1.76 -13.34 12.73
CA CYS A 168 -1.33 -14.63 12.20
C CYS A 168 -1.20 -15.71 13.29
N ALA A 169 -0.93 -15.33 14.54
CA ALA A 169 -0.96 -16.25 15.69
C ALA A 169 -2.38 -16.70 16.08
N GLY A 170 -3.42 -16.00 15.59
CA GLY A 170 -4.82 -16.19 15.97
C GLY A 170 -5.30 -15.24 17.06
N ASP A 171 -4.42 -14.35 17.55
CA ASP A 171 -4.67 -13.46 18.70
C ASP A 171 -5.17 -12.06 18.28
N GLY A 172 -5.76 -11.95 17.09
CA GLY A 172 -6.23 -10.68 16.52
C GLY A 172 -7.28 -9.95 17.36
N GLU A 173 -7.94 -10.64 18.30
CA GLU A 173 -8.86 -10.04 19.27
C GLU A 173 -8.14 -9.01 20.16
N GLU A 174 -6.87 -9.23 20.49
CA GLU A 174 -6.08 -8.27 21.27
C GLU A 174 -5.88 -6.96 20.52
N ILE A 175 -5.55 -7.05 19.23
CA ILE A 175 -5.44 -5.88 18.35
C ILE A 175 -6.81 -5.20 18.19
N ALA A 176 -7.88 -5.98 18.08
CA ALA A 176 -9.24 -5.46 17.95
C ALA A 176 -9.66 -4.63 19.18
N ARG A 177 -9.27 -5.05 20.40
CA ARG A 177 -9.51 -4.28 21.63
C ARG A 177 -8.81 -2.93 21.65
N GLN A 178 -7.65 -2.82 20.98
CA GLN A 178 -6.87 -1.58 20.87
C GLN A 178 -7.31 -0.71 19.66
N ASN A 179 -8.33 -1.13 18.91
CA ASN A 179 -8.73 -0.42 17.70
C ASN A 179 -9.46 0.90 18.01
N LEU A 180 -8.76 2.02 17.76
CA LEU A 180 -9.27 3.38 17.95
C LEU A 180 -10.29 3.83 16.87
N ARG A 181 -10.50 3.04 15.81
CA ARG A 181 -11.39 3.38 14.68
C ARG A 181 -12.69 2.58 14.74
N SER A 182 -13.48 2.85 15.78
CA SER A 182 -14.80 2.26 16.02
C SER A 182 -15.93 3.06 15.34
N GLU A 183 -17.18 2.62 15.53
CA GLU A 183 -18.35 3.27 14.97
C GLU A 183 -18.47 4.74 15.43
N GLY A 184 -18.77 5.64 14.50
CA GLY A 184 -18.87 7.08 14.77
C GLY A 184 -17.60 7.88 14.43
N TYR A 185 -16.43 7.24 14.31
CA TYR A 185 -15.17 7.92 13.98
C TYR A 185 -14.91 8.02 12.46
N VAL A 186 -14.30 9.14 12.04
CA VAL A 186 -13.90 9.37 10.64
C VAL A 186 -12.89 8.30 10.20
N GLY A 187 -13.25 7.58 9.13
CA GLY A 187 -12.44 6.48 8.59
C GLY A 187 -12.60 5.15 9.34
N GLY A 188 -13.50 5.07 10.32
CA GLY A 188 -13.96 3.83 10.95
C GLY A 188 -15.03 3.11 10.12
N SER A 189 -15.10 1.79 10.25
CA SER A 189 -16.19 0.99 9.66
C SER A 189 -17.44 1.16 10.51
N SER A 190 -18.60 1.39 9.89
CA SER A 190 -19.89 1.40 10.61
C SER A 190 -20.27 0.03 11.20
N ARG A 191 -19.56 -1.04 10.84
CA ARG A 191 -19.69 -2.36 11.47
C ARG A 191 -18.53 -2.65 12.43
N GLY A 192 -17.57 -1.72 12.54
CA GLY A 192 -16.29 -1.96 13.21
C GLY A 192 -15.68 -3.30 12.81
N LEU A 193 -15.24 -4.03 13.82
CA LEU A 193 -14.73 -5.41 13.75
C LEU A 193 -15.78 -6.44 14.20
N GLN A 194 -17.06 -6.06 14.28
CA GLN A 194 -18.12 -6.96 14.73
C GLN A 194 -18.25 -8.17 13.80
N GLY A 195 -18.24 -9.37 14.39
CA GLY A 195 -18.37 -10.64 13.67
C GLY A 195 -17.08 -11.14 13.01
N VAL A 196 -15.93 -10.49 13.23
CA VAL A 196 -14.64 -11.08 12.86
C VAL A 196 -14.30 -12.17 13.88
N ASP A 197 -14.11 -13.40 13.40
CA ASP A 197 -13.50 -14.46 14.20
C ASP A 197 -12.01 -14.50 13.92
N TRP A 198 -11.21 -13.96 14.84
CA TRP A 198 -9.76 -13.85 14.70
C TRP A 198 -9.05 -15.20 14.79
N ALA A 199 -9.65 -16.21 15.43
CA ALA A 199 -9.06 -17.55 15.48
C ALA A 199 -8.98 -18.18 14.08
N LEU A 200 -9.93 -17.85 13.19
CA LEU A 200 -9.91 -18.29 11.80
C LEU A 200 -8.74 -17.73 10.99
N TRP A 201 -8.04 -16.69 11.47
CA TRP A 201 -6.89 -16.10 10.78
C TRP A 201 -5.56 -16.75 11.14
N ARG A 202 -5.56 -17.66 12.11
CA ARG A 202 -4.36 -18.38 12.56
C ARG A 202 -3.68 -19.10 11.39
N HIS A 203 -2.43 -18.74 11.11
CA HIS A 203 -1.61 -19.27 10.02
C HIS A 203 -2.26 -19.21 8.63
N ARG A 204 -3.16 -18.24 8.39
CA ARG A 204 -3.88 -18.13 7.11
C ARG A 204 -3.21 -17.25 6.07
N PHE A 205 -2.11 -16.60 6.40
CA PHE A 205 -1.31 -15.85 5.43
C PHE A 205 0.17 -15.90 5.80
N HIS A 206 1.03 -15.69 4.80
CA HIS A 206 2.47 -15.76 4.96
C HIS A 206 3.03 -14.50 5.61
N ILE A 207 3.56 -14.63 6.82
CA ILE A 207 4.18 -13.51 7.58
C ILE A 207 5.70 -13.43 7.35
N ASP A 208 6.27 -14.50 6.80
CA ASP A 208 7.68 -14.73 6.48
C ASP A 208 8.05 -14.28 5.06
N LYS A 209 7.06 -14.12 4.17
CA LYS A 209 7.24 -13.71 2.77
C LYS A 209 6.20 -12.69 2.32
N MET A 210 6.62 -11.45 2.26
CA MET A 210 5.78 -10.29 2.02
C MET A 210 6.21 -9.54 0.76
N THR A 211 5.21 -9.13 -0.03
CA THR A 211 5.41 -8.20 -1.14
C THR A 211 5.19 -6.78 -0.66
N MET A 212 6.13 -5.89 -0.99
CA MET A 212 6.00 -4.46 -0.75
C MET A 212 5.52 -3.76 -2.01
N ALA A 213 4.49 -2.93 -1.90
CA ALA A 213 3.99 -2.12 -3.00
C ALA A 213 3.80 -0.67 -2.56
N GLY A 214 3.91 0.26 -3.49
CA GLY A 214 3.70 1.66 -3.16
C GLY A 214 3.58 2.55 -4.37
N HIS A 215 2.99 3.72 -4.17
CA HIS A 215 2.81 4.72 -5.22
C HIS A 215 3.52 6.03 -4.88
N SER A 216 4.18 6.67 -5.86
CA SER A 216 4.80 7.99 -5.70
C SER A 216 5.78 8.00 -4.52
N PHE A 217 5.55 8.83 -3.49
CA PHE A 217 6.35 8.82 -2.28
C PHE A 217 6.31 7.48 -1.51
N GLY A 218 5.21 6.74 -1.58
CA GLY A 218 5.12 5.39 -1.04
C GLY A 218 5.97 4.38 -1.81
N ALA A 219 6.20 4.60 -3.11
CA ALA A 219 7.15 3.80 -3.87
C ALA A 219 8.61 4.11 -3.48
N ALA A 220 8.93 5.36 -3.12
CA ALA A 220 10.23 5.68 -2.51
C ALA A 220 10.42 4.96 -1.18
N THR A 221 9.37 4.84 -0.36
CA THR A 221 9.40 4.01 0.85
C THR A 221 9.68 2.53 0.53
N VAL A 222 9.05 1.97 -0.51
CA VAL A 222 9.33 0.58 -0.94
C VAL A 222 10.80 0.39 -1.29
N VAL A 223 11.42 1.33 -2.04
CA VAL A 223 12.85 1.24 -2.36
C VAL A 223 13.71 1.16 -1.11
N GLU A 224 13.43 1.99 -0.12
CA GLU A 224 14.20 1.99 1.14
C GLU A 224 13.97 0.72 1.96
N VAL A 225 12.76 0.14 1.91
CA VAL A 225 12.50 -1.20 2.47
C VAL A 225 13.37 -2.27 1.79
N LEU A 226 13.47 -2.25 0.45
CA LEU A 226 14.28 -3.21 -0.30
C LEU A 226 15.78 -3.05 -0.07
N ARG A 227 16.25 -1.85 0.27
CA ARG A 227 17.65 -1.60 0.66
C ARG A 227 17.94 -1.98 2.11
N HIS A 228 16.96 -1.93 2.99
CA HIS A 228 17.10 -2.32 4.40
C HIS A 228 16.72 -3.78 4.65
N THR A 229 17.40 -4.72 3.97
CA THR A 229 17.11 -6.16 4.07
C THR A 229 17.36 -6.75 5.46
N ASP A 230 18.20 -6.12 6.28
CA ASP A 230 18.45 -6.48 7.68
C ASP A 230 17.25 -6.13 8.58
N ARG A 231 16.54 -5.05 8.26
CA ARG A 231 15.37 -4.53 8.95
C ARG A 231 14.08 -5.21 8.46
N PHE A 232 14.01 -5.51 7.17
CA PHE A 232 12.84 -6.10 6.49
C PHE A 232 13.15 -7.48 5.89
N LYS A 233 13.59 -8.42 6.74
CA LYS A 233 14.03 -9.77 6.34
C LYS A 233 12.97 -10.64 5.68
N ASN A 234 11.71 -10.33 5.94
CA ASN A 234 10.55 -11.08 5.45
C ASN A 234 10.01 -10.53 4.12
N VAL A 235 10.70 -9.58 3.49
CA VAL A 235 10.28 -9.02 2.19
C VAL A 235 10.93 -9.80 1.05
N GLN A 236 10.11 -10.24 0.09
CA GLN A 236 10.56 -11.05 -1.05
C GLN A 236 10.63 -10.29 -2.38
N ALA A 237 9.84 -9.21 -2.54
CA ALA A 237 9.75 -8.46 -3.78
C ALA A 237 9.14 -7.08 -3.57
N GLY A 238 9.46 -6.15 -4.47
CA GLY A 238 8.92 -4.79 -4.49
C GLY A 238 8.15 -4.44 -5.77
N ILE A 239 7.11 -3.63 -5.64
CA ILE A 239 6.35 -3.04 -6.75
C ILE A 239 6.23 -1.53 -6.55
N ILE A 240 6.75 -0.77 -7.51
CA ILE A 240 6.79 0.70 -7.46
C ILE A 240 5.94 1.30 -8.57
N TYR A 241 4.82 1.93 -8.20
CA TYR A 241 3.92 2.63 -9.12
C TYR A 241 4.28 4.11 -9.18
N ASP A 242 4.65 4.62 -10.36
CA ASP A 242 5.03 6.03 -10.57
C ASP A 242 5.94 6.58 -9.47
N ILE A 243 7.09 5.94 -9.27
CA ILE A 243 7.98 6.32 -8.19
C ILE A 243 8.45 7.76 -8.33
N TRP A 244 8.26 8.54 -7.27
CA TRP A 244 8.91 9.83 -7.15
C TRP A 244 10.33 9.58 -6.63
N GLY A 245 11.31 9.65 -7.53
CA GLY A 245 12.71 9.28 -7.28
C GLY A 245 13.52 10.35 -6.57
N ALA A 246 13.08 11.61 -6.59
CA ALA A 246 13.85 12.72 -6.01
C ALA A 246 14.10 12.64 -4.48
N PRO A 247 13.20 12.05 -3.67
CA PRO A 247 13.45 11.76 -2.25
C PRO A 247 14.38 10.57 -1.98
N ILE A 248 14.68 9.75 -2.98
CA ILE A 248 15.46 8.53 -2.80
C ILE A 248 16.92 8.93 -2.60
N LYS A 249 17.52 8.44 -1.52
CA LYS A 249 18.94 8.68 -1.27
C LYS A 249 19.77 7.92 -2.30
N PRO A 250 20.94 8.44 -2.70
CA PRO A 250 21.93 7.61 -3.37
C PRO A 250 22.18 6.35 -2.55
N PRO A 251 22.41 5.20 -3.19
CA PRO A 251 22.70 3.97 -2.47
C PRO A 251 24.01 4.15 -1.68
N ALA A 252 24.00 3.87 -0.37
CA ALA A 252 25.14 4.08 0.53
C ALA A 252 26.35 3.21 0.14
N ASP A 253 27.61 3.50 0.45
CA ASP A 253 28.71 2.59 0.01
C ASP A 253 28.67 1.16 0.61
N ASP A 254 27.74 0.89 1.53
CA ASP A 254 27.47 -0.44 2.09
C ASP A 254 26.75 -1.37 1.09
N PRO A 255 27.36 -2.51 0.70
CA PRO A 255 26.71 -3.52 -0.13
C PRO A 255 25.40 -4.06 0.46
N LYS A 256 25.21 -4.03 1.78
CA LYS A 256 23.97 -4.48 2.42
C LYS A 256 22.82 -3.51 2.21
N HIS A 257 23.12 -2.23 1.99
CA HIS A 257 22.15 -1.18 1.70
C HIS A 257 21.98 -1.00 0.19
N ARG A 258 21.63 -2.10 -0.49
CA ARG A 258 21.38 -2.19 -1.93
C ARG A 258 20.11 -2.98 -2.18
N ILE A 259 19.49 -2.76 -3.34
CA ILE A 259 18.36 -3.57 -3.78
C ILE A 259 18.88 -4.95 -4.22
N HIS A 260 18.69 -5.95 -3.37
CA HIS A 260 18.99 -7.36 -3.69
C HIS A 260 17.75 -8.15 -4.10
N LEU A 261 16.58 -7.53 -4.09
CA LEU A 261 15.30 -8.21 -4.23
C LEU A 261 14.63 -7.86 -5.57
N PRO A 262 13.83 -8.78 -6.15
CA PRO A 262 13.07 -8.52 -7.35
C PRO A 262 12.26 -7.23 -7.29
N LEU A 263 12.28 -6.46 -8.38
CA LEU A 263 11.63 -5.14 -8.45
C LEU A 263 10.83 -4.96 -9.74
N LEU A 264 9.56 -4.57 -9.59
CA LEU A 264 8.72 -4.15 -10.71
C LEU A 264 8.42 -2.65 -10.61
N GLY A 265 8.82 -1.88 -11.62
CA GLY A 265 8.38 -0.51 -11.83
C GLY A 265 7.26 -0.41 -12.87
N ILE A 266 6.20 0.33 -12.55
CA ILE A 266 5.15 0.69 -13.50
C ILE A 266 4.91 2.19 -13.45
N SER A 267 5.30 2.88 -14.51
CA SER A 267 5.15 4.32 -14.67
C SER A 267 3.91 4.68 -15.49
N SER A 268 3.47 5.92 -15.37
CA SER A 268 2.53 6.58 -16.26
C SER A 268 3.28 7.35 -17.33
N GLU A 269 2.65 7.49 -18.50
CA GLU A 269 3.29 8.16 -19.65
C GLU A 269 3.69 9.60 -19.33
N ALA A 270 2.83 10.36 -18.63
CA ALA A 270 3.15 11.74 -18.27
C ALA A 270 4.38 11.82 -17.34
N PHE A 271 4.49 10.88 -16.39
CA PHE A 271 5.56 10.87 -15.39
C PHE A 271 6.88 10.34 -15.95
N MET A 272 6.81 9.41 -16.92
CA MET A 272 7.96 8.91 -17.69
C MET A 272 8.71 10.05 -18.40
N TYR A 273 8.00 11.04 -18.95
CA TYR A 273 8.64 12.17 -19.64
C TYR A 273 9.50 13.05 -18.72
N TRP A 274 9.35 12.95 -17.40
CA TRP A 274 10.19 13.69 -16.46
C TRP A 274 11.59 13.07 -16.37
N GLU A 275 12.47 13.49 -17.28
CA GLU A 275 13.80 12.89 -17.52
C GLU A 275 14.65 12.73 -16.24
N ARG A 276 14.71 13.76 -15.39
CA ARG A 276 15.46 13.68 -14.12
C ARG A 276 14.95 12.55 -13.22
N ASN A 277 13.63 12.41 -13.12
CA ASN A 277 13.03 11.32 -12.35
C ASN A 277 13.25 9.98 -13.05
N TRP A 278 13.08 9.92 -14.36
CA TRP A 278 13.26 8.73 -15.18
C TRP A 278 14.66 8.13 -15.06
N ASN A 279 15.70 8.96 -15.07
CA ASN A 279 17.08 8.54 -14.83
C ASN A 279 17.24 7.90 -13.45
N GLY A 280 16.57 8.45 -12.43
CA GLY A 280 16.50 7.84 -11.11
C GLY A 280 15.82 6.47 -11.14
N VAL A 281 14.69 6.32 -11.84
CA VAL A 281 14.00 5.03 -11.97
C VAL A 281 14.88 3.98 -12.65
N MET A 282 15.54 4.34 -13.76
CA MET A 282 16.46 3.44 -14.46
C MET A 282 17.64 3.03 -13.58
N SER A 283 18.18 3.95 -12.77
CA SER A 283 19.24 3.63 -11.81
C SER A 283 18.82 2.57 -10.80
N LEU A 284 17.56 2.57 -10.35
CA LEU A 284 17.05 1.55 -9.43
C LEU A 284 16.92 0.17 -10.08
N MET A 285 16.51 0.13 -11.36
CA MET A 285 16.44 -1.12 -12.11
C MET A 285 17.82 -1.72 -12.30
N ASN A 286 18.81 -0.87 -12.64
CA ASN A 286 20.21 -1.27 -12.74
C ASN A 286 20.76 -1.76 -11.40
N GLU A 287 20.49 -1.05 -10.30
CA GLU A 287 20.92 -1.46 -8.97
C GLU A 287 20.44 -2.88 -8.63
N ALA A 288 19.16 -3.19 -8.86
CA ALA A 288 18.62 -4.53 -8.64
C ALA A 288 19.30 -5.59 -9.53
N SER A 289 19.47 -5.28 -10.81
CA SER A 289 20.06 -6.18 -11.81
C SER A 289 21.55 -6.48 -11.54
N GLU A 290 22.33 -5.45 -11.16
CA GLU A 290 23.75 -5.58 -10.79
C GLU A 290 23.97 -6.52 -9.61
N HIS A 291 22.95 -6.67 -8.74
CA HIS A 291 22.93 -7.59 -7.62
C HIS A 291 22.20 -8.92 -7.91
N GLY A 292 21.96 -9.21 -9.19
CA GLY A 292 21.41 -10.48 -9.65
C GLY A 292 19.90 -10.63 -9.43
N ALA A 293 19.20 -9.58 -9.04
CA ALA A 293 17.75 -9.61 -8.84
C ALA A 293 17.00 -9.20 -10.13
N PRO A 294 15.94 -9.94 -10.53
CA PRO A 294 15.18 -9.60 -11.72
C PRO A 294 14.42 -8.28 -11.54
N ALA A 295 14.60 -7.37 -12.49
CA ALA A 295 13.94 -6.07 -12.50
C ALA A 295 13.16 -5.83 -13.80
N TYR A 296 11.95 -5.30 -13.69
CA TYR A 296 11.11 -4.95 -14.84
C TYR A 296 10.64 -3.51 -14.73
N LEU A 297 10.63 -2.76 -15.84
CA LEU A 297 10.10 -1.40 -15.90
C LEU A 297 9.16 -1.24 -17.09
N HIS A 298 7.92 -0.90 -16.80
CA HIS A 298 6.90 -0.64 -17.81
C HIS A 298 6.28 0.74 -17.68
N THR A 299 5.66 1.22 -18.75
CA THR A 299 4.86 2.45 -18.77
C THR A 299 3.47 2.16 -19.32
N VAL A 300 2.42 2.59 -18.61
CA VAL A 300 1.04 2.51 -19.10
C VAL A 300 0.76 3.67 -20.06
N ARG A 301 0.50 3.36 -21.32
CA ARG A 301 0.25 4.37 -22.36
C ARG A 301 -1.06 5.12 -22.08
N GLY A 302 -1.04 6.41 -22.35
CA GLY A 302 -2.17 7.33 -22.21
C GLY A 302 -2.51 7.71 -20.78
N SER A 303 -1.65 7.36 -19.81
CA SER A 303 -1.89 7.56 -18.39
C SER A 303 -1.14 8.78 -17.84
N VAL A 304 -1.64 9.27 -16.70
CA VAL A 304 -1.05 10.37 -15.94
C VAL A 304 -0.82 9.90 -14.50
N HIS A 305 -0.05 10.65 -13.71
CA HIS A 305 0.34 10.25 -12.36
C HIS A 305 -0.84 9.76 -11.49
N ILE A 306 -1.95 10.50 -11.49
CA ILE A 306 -3.12 10.15 -10.68
C ILE A 306 -3.91 8.93 -11.19
N SER A 307 -3.61 8.41 -12.38
CA SER A 307 -4.18 7.17 -12.92
C SER A 307 -3.84 5.94 -12.07
N GLN A 308 -2.78 6.02 -11.27
CA GLN A 308 -2.37 4.99 -10.30
C GLN A 308 -3.26 4.95 -9.04
N SER A 309 -4.22 5.87 -8.90
CA SER A 309 -5.08 6.02 -7.72
C SER A 309 -6.57 5.97 -8.07
N ASP A 310 -7.40 5.82 -7.03
CA ASP A 310 -8.86 5.88 -7.12
C ASP A 310 -9.40 7.20 -7.68
N PHE A 311 -8.61 8.27 -7.63
CA PHE A 311 -9.04 9.58 -8.11
C PHE A 311 -9.46 9.52 -9.58
N SER A 312 -8.70 8.79 -10.41
CA SER A 312 -8.99 8.65 -11.83
C SER A 312 -10.32 7.91 -12.10
N VAL A 313 -10.70 7.00 -11.21
CA VAL A 313 -11.97 6.26 -11.26
C VAL A 313 -13.13 7.14 -10.81
N LEU A 314 -12.96 7.86 -9.69
CA LEU A 314 -13.98 8.76 -9.14
C LEU A 314 -14.25 9.98 -10.02
N TYR A 315 -13.18 10.59 -10.53
CA TYR A 315 -13.18 11.85 -11.25
C TYR A 315 -12.67 11.66 -12.67
N ARG A 316 -13.22 10.66 -13.35
CA ARG A 316 -12.86 10.31 -14.73
C ARG A 316 -12.90 11.49 -15.69
N HIS A 317 -13.93 12.32 -15.61
CA HIS A 317 -14.08 13.48 -16.48
C HIS A 317 -13.03 14.55 -16.19
N VAL A 318 -12.69 14.78 -14.92
CA VAL A 318 -11.63 15.72 -14.53
C VAL A 318 -10.28 15.24 -15.06
N THR A 319 -9.96 13.97 -14.81
CA THR A 319 -8.69 13.35 -15.23
C THR A 319 -8.54 13.37 -16.75
N SER A 320 -9.59 13.00 -17.49
CA SER A 320 -9.53 12.98 -18.95
C SER A 320 -9.55 14.38 -19.57
N PHE A 321 -10.32 15.32 -19.02
CA PHE A 321 -10.50 16.65 -19.59
C PHE A 321 -9.35 17.62 -19.24
N PHE A 322 -8.94 17.67 -17.97
CA PHE A 322 -7.92 18.60 -17.48
C PHE A 322 -6.50 18.03 -17.59
N LEU A 323 -6.29 16.77 -17.20
CA LEU A 323 -4.96 16.14 -17.26
C LEU A 323 -4.70 15.43 -18.59
N LYS A 324 -5.68 15.44 -19.50
CA LYS A 324 -5.57 14.89 -20.86
C LYS A 324 -5.25 13.40 -20.92
N ALA A 325 -5.52 12.66 -19.84
CA ALA A 325 -5.40 11.20 -19.84
C ALA A 325 -6.29 10.59 -20.93
N THR A 326 -5.71 9.74 -21.77
CA THR A 326 -6.39 9.07 -22.89
C THR A 326 -6.78 7.63 -22.54
N VAL A 327 -6.03 6.99 -21.63
CA VAL A 327 -6.33 5.65 -21.10
C VAL A 327 -7.66 5.63 -20.34
N HIS A 328 -8.35 4.49 -20.34
CA HIS A 328 -9.48 4.31 -19.45
C HIS A 328 -8.99 4.10 -18.01
N PRO A 329 -9.51 4.81 -16.99
CA PRO A 329 -9.07 4.65 -15.60
C PRO A 329 -9.08 3.21 -15.11
N GLN A 330 -10.19 2.48 -15.33
CA GLN A 330 -10.29 1.07 -14.95
C GLN A 330 -9.26 0.20 -15.70
N ARG A 331 -8.98 0.49 -16.98
CA ARG A 331 -8.02 -0.32 -17.74
C ARG A 331 -6.59 -0.05 -17.28
N ALA A 332 -6.27 1.18 -16.90
CA ALA A 332 -4.97 1.49 -16.29
C ALA A 332 -4.74 0.67 -15.01
N ILE A 333 -5.76 0.57 -14.15
CA ILE A 333 -5.71 -0.29 -12.96
C ILE A 333 -5.60 -1.77 -13.35
N ASP A 334 -6.39 -2.26 -14.32
CA ASP A 334 -6.31 -3.64 -14.79
C ASP A 334 -4.91 -4.00 -15.31
N LEU A 335 -4.26 -3.08 -16.04
CA LEU A 335 -2.91 -3.24 -16.57
C LEU A 335 -1.87 -3.28 -15.44
N ASN A 336 -1.98 -2.38 -14.46
CA ASN A 336 -1.13 -2.38 -13.26
C ASN A 336 -1.23 -3.72 -12.52
N ILE A 337 -2.44 -4.20 -12.28
CA ILE A 337 -2.68 -5.48 -11.60
C ILE A 337 -2.16 -6.65 -12.41
N SER A 338 -2.44 -6.69 -13.72
CA SER A 338 -2.01 -7.81 -14.58
C SER A 338 -0.49 -7.92 -14.62
N ALA A 339 0.22 -6.80 -14.84
CA ALA A 339 1.68 -6.77 -14.84
C ALA A 339 2.25 -7.16 -13.46
N SER A 340 1.61 -6.72 -12.38
CA SER A 340 2.01 -7.06 -11.01
C SER A 340 1.83 -8.56 -10.71
N LEU A 341 0.71 -9.17 -11.12
CA LEU A 341 0.46 -10.59 -10.92
C LEU A 341 1.36 -11.46 -11.80
N GLU A 342 1.61 -11.07 -13.04
CA GLU A 342 2.58 -11.73 -13.92
C GLU A 342 3.98 -11.71 -13.30
N PHE A 343 4.40 -10.57 -12.74
CA PHE A 343 5.68 -10.45 -12.05
C PHE A 343 5.73 -11.31 -10.80
N LEU A 344 4.73 -11.23 -9.93
CA LEU A 344 4.67 -12.03 -8.71
C LEU A 344 4.62 -13.52 -9.00
N ARG A 345 3.98 -13.96 -10.09
CA ARG A 345 4.06 -15.36 -10.55
C ARG A 345 5.50 -15.79 -10.86
N LEU A 346 6.32 -14.90 -11.41
CA LEU A 346 7.72 -15.19 -11.73
C LEU A 346 8.59 -15.23 -10.48
N VAL A 347 8.35 -14.37 -9.50
CA VAL A 347 9.29 -14.17 -8.38
C VAL A 347 8.83 -14.77 -7.05
N THR A 348 7.58 -15.21 -6.95
CA THR A 348 7.08 -15.88 -5.73
C THR A 348 7.53 -17.34 -5.70
N PRO A 349 8.05 -17.82 -4.55
CA PRO A 349 8.33 -19.22 -4.30
C PRO A 349 7.15 -20.16 -4.59
N SER A 350 7.46 -21.39 -4.99
CA SER A 350 6.43 -22.44 -5.13
C SER A 350 5.94 -22.92 -3.75
N THR A 351 6.81 -22.85 -2.74
CA THR A 351 6.50 -23.20 -1.35
C THR A 351 5.46 -22.28 -0.72
N GLY A 352 4.54 -22.86 0.06
CA GLY A 352 3.48 -22.13 0.77
C GLY A 352 2.25 -21.79 -0.07
N GLY A 353 2.22 -22.13 -1.36
CA GLY A 353 0.99 -22.07 -2.17
C GLY A 353 0.59 -20.69 -2.70
N GLY A 354 1.30 -19.61 -2.33
CA GLY A 354 1.02 -18.26 -2.85
C GLY A 354 1.10 -18.19 -4.37
N LYS A 355 2.13 -18.79 -4.97
CA LYS A 355 2.26 -18.89 -6.43
C LYS A 355 1.08 -19.63 -7.07
N ALA A 356 0.62 -20.74 -6.47
CA ALA A 356 -0.52 -21.51 -6.98
C ALA A 356 -1.83 -20.71 -6.95
N ILE A 357 -2.03 -19.86 -5.92
CA ILE A 357 -3.17 -18.93 -5.86
C ILE A 357 -3.09 -17.93 -7.02
N ILE A 358 -1.92 -17.32 -7.22
CA ILE A 358 -1.70 -16.37 -8.32
C ILE A 358 -1.99 -17.04 -9.68
N ASP A 359 -1.38 -18.20 -9.95
CA ASP A 359 -1.52 -18.95 -11.20
C ASP A 359 -2.98 -19.29 -11.54
N ARG A 360 -3.79 -19.66 -10.54
CA ARG A 360 -5.20 -20.05 -10.74
C ARG A 360 -6.11 -18.85 -10.94
N CYS A 361 -5.84 -17.73 -10.26
CA CYS A 361 -6.72 -16.56 -10.27
C CYS A 361 -6.40 -15.58 -11.40
N MET A 362 -5.12 -15.39 -11.77
CA MET A 362 -4.70 -14.35 -12.71
C MET A 362 -5.15 -14.62 -14.15
N THR A 363 -5.23 -13.56 -14.95
CA THR A 363 -5.18 -13.69 -16.41
C THR A 363 -3.81 -13.26 -16.89
N ASP A 364 -3.12 -14.14 -17.61
CA ASP A 364 -1.91 -13.79 -18.34
C ASP A 364 -2.28 -12.93 -19.56
N GLU A 365 -1.86 -11.68 -19.56
CA GLU A 365 -2.03 -10.74 -20.68
C GLU A 365 -0.73 -10.55 -21.47
N GLU A 366 0.29 -11.34 -21.14
CA GLU A 366 1.61 -11.36 -21.76
C GLU A 366 2.33 -10.00 -21.70
N LEU A 367 2.12 -9.24 -20.61
CA LEU A 367 2.64 -7.90 -20.44
C LEU A 367 4.16 -7.90 -20.18
N LEU A 368 4.66 -8.88 -19.44
CA LEU A 368 6.11 -9.01 -19.20
C LEU A 368 6.89 -9.53 -20.42
N GLN A 369 6.19 -10.07 -21.42
CA GLN A 369 6.78 -10.55 -22.67
C GLN A 369 6.90 -9.44 -23.73
N ILE A 370 6.37 -8.24 -23.46
CA ILE A 370 6.51 -7.09 -24.34
C ILE A 370 8.00 -6.87 -24.66
N SER A 371 8.30 -6.64 -25.95
CA SER A 371 9.65 -6.32 -26.40
C SER A 371 10.14 -5.02 -25.80
N LEU A 372 11.45 -4.95 -25.51
CA LEU A 372 12.08 -3.71 -25.08
C LEU A 372 11.85 -2.62 -26.13
N LEU A 373 11.48 -1.44 -25.64
CA LEU A 373 11.28 -0.27 -26.45
C LEU A 373 12.63 0.31 -26.89
N GLU A 374 12.82 0.48 -28.20
CA GLU A 374 14.07 1.03 -28.75
C GLU A 374 14.20 2.54 -28.48
N GLU A 375 13.13 3.30 -28.71
CA GLU A 375 13.08 4.74 -28.52
C GLU A 375 11.78 5.16 -27.81
N ILE A 376 11.88 6.12 -26.89
CA ILE A 376 10.72 6.64 -26.15
C ILE A 376 9.89 7.54 -27.09
N PRO A 377 8.63 7.22 -27.40
CA PRO A 377 7.77 8.05 -28.24
C PRO A 377 7.50 9.41 -27.60
N ASP A 378 7.45 10.47 -28.40
CA ASP A 378 7.22 11.85 -27.94
C ASP A 378 5.84 12.41 -28.32
N ASP A 379 4.98 11.58 -28.93
CA ASP A 379 3.65 11.98 -29.44
C ASP A 379 2.82 12.74 -28.40
N HIS A 380 2.74 12.22 -27.17
CA HIS A 380 1.98 12.83 -26.07
C HIS A 380 2.84 13.67 -25.10
N ARG A 381 4.10 13.95 -25.42
CA ARG A 381 4.99 14.73 -24.55
C ARG A 381 4.41 16.14 -24.37
N PRO A 382 4.13 16.57 -23.12
CA PRO A 382 3.68 17.93 -22.84
C PRO A 382 4.83 18.94 -22.98
N GLU A 383 4.49 20.23 -23.01
CA GLU A 383 5.46 21.31 -22.79
C GLU A 383 6.07 21.20 -21.38
N ASP A 384 7.31 21.65 -21.21
CA ASP A 384 8.08 21.47 -19.98
C ASP A 384 7.38 22.03 -18.73
N GLU A 385 6.57 23.09 -18.87
CA GLU A 385 5.79 23.65 -17.76
C GLU A 385 4.73 22.68 -17.19
N TYR A 386 4.35 21.66 -17.96
CA TYR A 386 3.32 20.67 -17.64
C TYR A 386 3.84 19.24 -17.52
N ILE A 387 5.16 19.06 -17.55
CA ILE A 387 5.81 17.76 -17.44
C ILE A 387 5.38 17.06 -16.15
N ALA A 388 5.24 15.72 -16.18
CA ALA A 388 4.72 14.90 -15.08
C ALA A 388 3.23 15.12 -14.70
N ALA A 389 2.59 16.22 -15.11
CA ALA A 389 1.24 16.58 -14.69
C ALA A 389 0.15 16.18 -15.69
N ARG A 390 0.37 16.38 -17.00
CA ARG A 390 -0.61 16.10 -18.05
C ARG A 390 0.05 15.63 -19.34
N LEU A 391 -0.76 15.08 -20.26
CA LEU A 391 -0.33 14.72 -21.61
C LEU A 391 -0.66 15.82 -22.63
N ARG A 392 0.05 15.85 -23.75
CA ARG A 392 -0.35 16.58 -24.96
C ARG A 392 -1.24 15.69 -25.83
N VAL A 393 -2.37 16.20 -26.28
CA VAL A 393 -3.28 15.50 -27.20
C VAL A 393 -3.66 16.43 -28.33
N ASP A 394 -3.06 16.21 -29.49
CA ASP A 394 -3.38 16.98 -30.69
C ASP A 394 -4.80 16.62 -31.18
N HIS A 395 -5.56 17.65 -31.58
CA HIS A 395 -6.93 17.52 -32.08
C HIS A 395 -7.88 16.74 -31.14
N GLU A 396 -7.96 17.15 -29.87
CA GLU A 396 -8.69 16.46 -28.77
C GLU A 396 -10.05 15.86 -29.16
N PHE A 397 -10.89 16.58 -29.89
CA PHE A 397 -12.21 16.12 -30.28
C PHE A 397 -12.16 14.92 -31.23
N ARG A 398 -11.27 14.95 -32.25
CA ARG A 398 -11.12 13.88 -33.24
C ARG A 398 -10.45 12.66 -32.60
N THR A 399 -9.43 12.87 -31.79
CA THR A 399 -8.68 11.80 -31.11
C THR A 399 -9.55 11.07 -30.08
N ARG A 400 -10.41 11.77 -29.35
CA ARG A 400 -11.36 11.15 -28.41
C ARG A 400 -12.49 10.39 -29.11
N MET A 401 -13.00 10.90 -30.23
CA MET A 401 -13.98 10.20 -31.08
C MET A 401 -13.37 8.92 -31.67
N ALA A 402 -12.14 9.00 -32.17
CA ALA A 402 -11.38 7.86 -32.69
C ALA A 402 -11.08 6.83 -31.59
N ALA A 403 -10.63 7.24 -30.40
CA ALA A 403 -10.36 6.34 -29.28
C ALA A 403 -11.64 5.64 -28.75
N GLY A 404 -12.79 6.31 -28.81
CA GLY A 404 -14.09 5.72 -28.48
C GLY A 404 -14.55 4.68 -29.52
N LEU A 405 -14.36 4.99 -30.80
CA LEU A 405 -14.63 4.08 -31.91
C LEU A 405 -13.67 2.88 -31.91
N GLN A 406 -12.37 3.11 -31.69
CA GLN A 406 -11.34 2.09 -31.58
C GLN A 406 -11.61 1.17 -30.38
N ARG A 407 -12.03 1.70 -29.21
CA ARG A 407 -12.46 0.87 -28.07
C ARG A 407 -13.70 0.02 -28.38
N LYS A 408 -14.69 0.57 -29.09
CA LYS A 408 -15.89 -0.19 -29.52
C LYS A 408 -15.55 -1.24 -30.57
N PHE A 409 -14.63 -0.94 -31.48
CA PHE A 409 -14.17 -1.87 -32.51
C PHE A 409 -13.31 -2.99 -31.89
N LYS A 410 -12.35 -2.64 -31.02
CA LYS A 410 -11.56 -3.57 -30.18
C LYS A 410 -12.45 -4.48 -29.33
N ARG A 411 -13.57 -3.97 -28.77
CA ARG A 411 -14.57 -4.79 -28.04
C ARG A 411 -15.40 -5.71 -28.95
N LYS A 412 -15.72 -5.32 -30.18
CA LYS A 412 -16.45 -6.18 -31.15
C LYS A 412 -15.58 -7.29 -31.74
N VAL A 413 -14.27 -7.04 -31.90
CA VAL A 413 -13.29 -8.05 -32.35
C VAL A 413 -13.04 -9.13 -31.29
N LYS A 414 -13.38 -8.87 -30.02
CA LYS A 414 -13.30 -9.85 -28.92
C LYS A 414 -14.23 -11.09 -29.10
N GLY A 415 -15.12 -11.08 -30.10
CA GLY A 415 -16.02 -12.18 -30.45
C GLY A 415 -15.56 -13.07 -31.61
N GLY A 416 -14.39 -12.85 -32.21
CA GLY A 416 -13.91 -13.67 -33.31
C GLY A 416 -12.40 -13.58 -33.51
N MET A 417 -11.75 -14.73 -33.36
CA MET A 417 -10.45 -15.17 -33.94
C MET A 417 -9.40 -14.08 -34.24
N GLY A 418 -8.27 -14.17 -33.55
CA GLY A 418 -7.24 -13.13 -33.41
C GLY A 418 -6.65 -12.53 -34.70
N SER A 419 -6.51 -11.21 -34.68
CA SER A 419 -5.34 -10.45 -35.16
C SER A 419 -5.60 -8.95 -34.92
N GLY A 420 -4.65 -8.26 -34.29
CA GLY A 420 -4.63 -6.78 -34.24
C GLY A 420 -4.67 -6.11 -32.87
N TYR A 421 -4.60 -6.85 -31.75
CA TYR A 421 -4.38 -6.27 -30.43
C TYR A 421 -3.06 -6.81 -29.89
N ASN A 422 -2.06 -5.94 -29.73
CA ASN A 422 -0.79 -6.29 -29.10
C ASN A 422 -0.72 -5.64 -27.71
N ALA A 423 -0.18 -6.33 -26.72
CA ALA A 423 0.08 -5.79 -25.38
C ALA A 423 0.89 -4.47 -25.44
N SER A 424 1.77 -4.34 -26.44
CA SER A 424 2.53 -3.12 -26.74
C SER A 424 1.69 -1.90 -27.17
N ASP A 425 0.41 -2.11 -27.53
CA ASP A 425 -0.52 -1.01 -27.80
C ASP A 425 -0.96 -0.28 -26.52
N GLU A 426 -0.84 -0.91 -25.36
CA GLU A 426 -1.31 -0.38 -24.07
C GLU A 426 -0.19 -0.16 -23.06
N MET A 427 0.92 -0.90 -23.15
CA MET A 427 2.08 -0.74 -22.28
C MET A 427 3.39 -0.73 -23.07
N TRP A 428 4.35 0.04 -22.60
CA TRP A 428 5.73 -0.01 -23.09
C TRP A 428 6.62 -0.70 -22.06
N CYS A 429 7.61 -1.47 -22.54
CA CYS A 429 8.63 -2.10 -21.70
C CYS A 429 9.95 -1.37 -21.91
N HIS A 430 10.55 -0.88 -20.82
CA HIS A 430 11.78 -0.09 -20.83
C HIS A 430 12.96 -0.83 -20.20
N TYR A 431 12.67 -1.81 -19.35
CA TYR A 431 13.66 -2.62 -18.67
C TYR A 431 13.10 -4.01 -18.42
N LYS A 432 13.90 -5.05 -18.68
CA LYS A 432 13.62 -6.43 -18.30
C LYS A 432 14.92 -7.23 -18.27
N PRO A 433 15.06 -8.26 -17.43
CA PRO A 433 16.20 -9.15 -17.49
C PRO A 433 16.20 -9.92 -18.82
N THR A 434 17.37 -10.40 -19.21
CA THR A 434 17.50 -11.45 -20.22
C THR A 434 16.92 -12.77 -19.69
N ASP A 435 16.52 -13.66 -20.60
CA ASP A 435 16.01 -14.99 -20.21
C ASP A 435 17.05 -15.78 -19.40
N ASP A 436 18.33 -15.63 -19.72
CA ASP A 436 19.45 -16.26 -19.01
C ASP A 436 19.62 -15.71 -17.58
N GLU A 437 19.55 -14.38 -17.39
CA GLU A 437 19.62 -13.77 -16.06
C GLU A 437 18.44 -14.19 -15.18
N LEU A 438 17.24 -14.23 -15.75
CA LEU A 438 16.04 -14.67 -15.02
C LEU A 438 16.15 -16.15 -14.64
N GLN A 439 16.57 -17.01 -15.58
CA GLN A 439 16.71 -18.44 -15.33
C GLN A 439 17.79 -18.70 -14.28
N LYS A 440 18.93 -18.00 -14.36
CA LYS A 440 19.99 -18.07 -13.37
C LYS A 440 19.48 -17.72 -11.97
N TRP A 441 18.74 -16.61 -11.83
CA TRP A 441 18.14 -16.25 -10.55
C TRP A 441 17.16 -17.31 -10.01
N ILE A 442 16.33 -17.88 -10.89
CA ILE A 442 15.39 -18.95 -10.50
C ILE A 442 16.15 -20.19 -9.98
N GLU A 443 17.23 -20.58 -10.65
CA GLU A 443 18.02 -21.77 -10.32
C GLU A 443 18.90 -21.58 -9.06
N GLU A 444 19.57 -20.43 -8.93
CA GLU A 444 20.51 -20.18 -7.84
C GLU A 444 19.82 -19.74 -6.54
N GLU A 445 18.78 -18.90 -6.63
CA GLU A 445 18.11 -18.33 -5.46
C GLU A 445 16.81 -19.08 -5.11
N GLY A 446 16.41 -20.07 -5.91
CA GLY A 446 15.17 -20.84 -5.69
C GLY A 446 13.93 -19.94 -5.68
N ARG A 447 13.93 -18.87 -6.47
CA ARG A 447 12.94 -17.77 -6.41
C ARG A 447 12.88 -17.06 -5.05
N GLY A 448 14.01 -16.93 -4.37
CA GLY A 448 14.11 -16.31 -3.06
C GLY A 448 13.79 -17.24 -1.88
N GLU A 449 13.58 -18.55 -2.11
CA GLU A 449 13.33 -19.53 -1.03
C GLU A 449 14.46 -19.54 0.01
N HIS A 450 15.71 -19.38 -0.43
CA HIS A 450 16.88 -19.39 0.46
C HIS A 450 17.01 -18.15 1.36
N ARG A 451 16.19 -17.12 1.15
CA ARG A 451 16.26 -15.85 1.88
C ARG A 451 15.21 -15.72 2.99
N ILE A 452 14.26 -16.66 3.06
CA ILE A 452 13.15 -16.62 4.02
C ILE A 452 13.67 -17.02 5.40
N ASP A 453 13.72 -16.07 6.34
CA ASP A 453 14.03 -16.33 7.74
C ASP A 453 12.76 -16.78 8.49
N GLU A 454 12.32 -18.02 8.25
CA GLU A 454 11.17 -18.63 8.93
C GLU A 454 11.31 -18.58 10.46
N SER A 455 12.55 -18.62 10.96
CA SER A 455 12.86 -18.62 12.39
C SER A 455 12.59 -17.27 13.06
N HIS A 456 12.82 -16.17 12.33
CA HIS A 456 12.51 -14.82 12.80
C HIS A 456 11.01 -14.52 12.70
N ALA A 457 10.34 -15.02 11.66
CA ALA A 457 8.91 -14.84 11.46
C ALA A 457 8.05 -15.47 12.58
N MET A 458 8.51 -16.57 13.17
CA MET A 458 7.79 -17.33 14.20
C MET A 458 8.22 -17.02 15.65
N LYS A 459 9.30 -16.26 15.86
CA LYS A 459 9.67 -15.80 17.20
C LYS A 459 8.78 -14.63 17.62
N GLY A 460 7.90 -14.86 18.59
CA GLY A 460 7.30 -13.77 19.35
C GLY A 460 8.42 -12.94 20.00
N ASP A 461 8.31 -11.62 19.97
CA ASP A 461 9.30 -10.72 20.59
C ASP A 461 9.28 -10.90 22.11
N ALA A 462 10.02 -11.88 22.60
CA ALA A 462 10.22 -12.17 24.02
C ALA A 462 11.38 -11.35 24.64
N SER A 463 11.73 -10.20 24.06
CA SER A 463 12.82 -9.34 24.53
C SER A 463 12.36 -8.06 25.22
N ALA A 464 11.14 -8.04 25.77
CA ALA A 464 10.68 -7.02 26.71
C ALA A 464 10.28 -7.66 28.05
N GLY A 465 11.26 -8.14 28.82
CA GLY A 465 11.00 -8.64 30.17
C GLY A 465 12.23 -9.14 30.92
N GLY A 466 12.73 -8.31 31.85
CA GLY A 466 13.36 -8.73 33.11
C GLY A 466 14.68 -9.51 33.05
N GLY A 467 15.78 -8.82 33.36
CA GLY A 467 17.02 -9.49 33.74
C GLY A 467 16.91 -10.15 35.12
N SER A 468 17.38 -11.38 35.23
CA SER A 468 18.03 -11.90 36.45
C SER A 468 18.92 -13.12 36.12
N ASP A 469 20.21 -12.90 36.31
CA ASP A 469 21.27 -13.76 36.85
C ASP A 469 21.33 -15.29 36.56
N LYS A 470 22.46 -15.67 35.96
CA LYS A 470 23.34 -16.84 36.18
C LYS A 470 22.75 -18.25 36.40
N GLY A 471 23.22 -19.17 35.54
CA GLY A 471 23.99 -20.33 36.00
C GLY A 471 23.69 -21.69 35.36
N GLY A 472 24.66 -22.20 34.57
CA GLY A 472 25.13 -23.59 34.70
C GLY A 472 24.47 -24.72 33.90
N LYS A 473 25.21 -25.17 32.87
CA LYS A 473 25.61 -26.57 32.54
C LYS A 473 24.59 -27.65 32.12
N ASP A 474 24.99 -28.25 30.97
CA ASP A 474 25.02 -29.67 30.60
C ASP A 474 23.72 -30.47 30.43
N GLY A 475 23.57 -31.08 29.24
CA GLY A 475 23.16 -32.48 29.16
C GLY A 475 21.98 -32.84 28.24
N ASN A 476 22.34 -33.49 27.13
CA ASN A 476 21.71 -34.65 26.51
C ASN A 476 20.39 -34.57 25.71
N GLU A 477 20.50 -35.24 24.55
CA GLU A 477 19.51 -35.86 23.68
C GLU A 477 18.37 -36.55 24.44
N ASP A 478 17.14 -36.46 23.90
CA ASP A 478 16.22 -37.60 23.80
C ASP A 478 15.07 -37.32 22.81
N GLU A 479 14.76 -38.34 22.00
CA GLU A 479 13.74 -38.42 20.98
C GLU A 479 12.30 -38.60 21.52
N ALA A 480 11.34 -38.09 20.73
CA ALA A 480 9.98 -38.60 20.49
C ALA A 480 8.90 -38.40 21.61
N PRO A 481 7.57 -38.53 21.32
CA PRO A 481 6.92 -38.98 20.08
C PRO A 481 5.72 -38.14 19.57
N SER A 482 5.27 -38.54 18.38
CA SER A 482 3.99 -38.24 17.76
C SER A 482 2.80 -38.61 18.64
N VAL A 483 1.78 -37.74 18.66
CA VAL A 483 0.46 -38.07 19.18
C VAL A 483 -0.58 -37.82 18.08
N THR A 484 -1.02 -38.91 17.49
CA THR A 484 -2.28 -39.05 16.78
C THR A 484 -3.43 -38.92 17.79
N MET A 485 -4.34 -37.98 17.59
CA MET A 485 -5.67 -38.02 18.22
C MET A 485 -6.76 -38.09 17.16
N SER A 486 -7.41 -39.26 17.14
CA SER A 486 -8.67 -39.56 16.51
C SER A 486 -9.82 -39.18 17.44
N LEU A 487 -10.78 -38.38 16.96
CA LEU A 487 -12.15 -38.25 17.49
C LEU A 487 -13.05 -37.93 16.29
N SER A 488 -13.70 -38.90 15.65
CA SER A 488 -14.99 -39.52 15.96
C SER A 488 -16.17 -38.54 16.01
N ASP A 489 -16.94 -38.58 14.92
CA ASP A 489 -18.39 -38.44 14.77
C ASP A 489 -19.20 -37.73 15.87
N ALA A 490 -19.78 -36.59 15.50
CA ALA A 490 -21.05 -36.13 16.03
C ALA A 490 -21.89 -35.55 14.89
N GLU A 491 -22.82 -36.37 14.38
CA GLU A 491 -23.95 -35.93 13.58
C GLU A 491 -24.79 -34.91 14.36
N TYR A 492 -25.15 -33.77 13.76
CA TYR A 492 -26.45 -33.15 14.07
C TYR A 492 -27.09 -32.52 12.83
N LYS A 493 -28.27 -33.08 12.56
CA LYS A 493 -29.27 -32.86 11.51
C LYS A 493 -29.53 -31.40 11.10
N ALA A 494 -29.60 -31.23 9.79
CA ALA A 494 -30.38 -30.21 9.11
C ALA A 494 -31.86 -30.29 9.48
N THR A 495 -32.49 -29.13 9.68
CA THR A 495 -33.94 -28.98 9.49
C THR A 495 -34.18 -27.73 8.65
N SER A 496 -34.63 -27.99 7.43
CA SER A 496 -35.31 -27.06 6.54
C SER A 496 -36.66 -26.66 7.15
N GLN A 497 -36.99 -25.37 7.13
CA GLN A 497 -38.38 -24.94 7.01
C GLN A 497 -38.45 -23.65 6.21
N SER A 498 -39.05 -23.80 5.03
CA SER A 498 -39.61 -22.77 4.17
C SER A 498 -40.76 -22.06 4.87
N GLU A 499 -40.89 -20.75 4.68
CA GLU A 499 -42.20 -20.12 4.56
C GLU A 499 -42.10 -18.89 3.67
N ALA A 500 -42.98 -18.86 2.68
CA ALA A 500 -43.17 -17.79 1.71
C ALA A 500 -44.42 -16.98 2.08
N ASP A 501 -44.48 -15.78 1.50
CA ASP A 501 -45.62 -14.89 1.29
C ASP A 501 -46.20 -14.10 2.48
N SER A 502 -46.07 -12.77 2.38
CA SER A 502 -47.27 -11.94 2.22
C SER A 502 -46.95 -10.55 1.62
N HIS A 503 -47.86 -10.15 0.74
CA HIS A 503 -47.93 -8.95 -0.09
C HIS A 503 -48.12 -7.63 0.69
N GLU A 504 -47.61 -6.57 0.05
CA GLU A 504 -48.11 -5.18 -0.08
C GLU A 504 -48.91 -4.53 1.06
N ARG A 505 -48.46 -3.32 1.44
CA ARG A 505 -49.33 -2.12 1.49
C ARG A 505 -48.54 -0.81 1.38
N LEU A 506 -48.88 -0.06 0.33
CA LEU A 506 -48.63 1.37 0.19
C LEU A 506 -49.39 2.16 1.27
N GLY A 507 -48.84 3.32 1.68
CA GLY A 507 -49.62 4.37 2.34
C GLY A 507 -48.80 5.56 2.87
N SER A 508 -48.71 6.60 2.04
CA SER A 508 -48.78 8.06 2.35
C SER A 508 -47.86 8.65 3.43
N GLN A 509 -46.90 9.51 3.04
CA GLN A 509 -47.01 10.99 3.02
C GLN A 509 -47.17 11.64 4.40
N THR A 510 -46.13 12.34 4.85
CA THR A 510 -46.31 13.63 5.52
C THR A 510 -45.19 14.57 5.09
N GLN A 511 -45.60 15.70 4.52
CA GLN A 511 -44.79 16.82 4.09
C GLN A 511 -44.25 17.59 5.29
N GLN A 512 -43.00 18.05 5.20
CA GLN A 512 -42.62 19.35 5.75
C GLN A 512 -41.71 20.08 4.75
N GLN A 513 -42.33 21.06 4.07
CA GLN A 513 -41.73 22.28 3.53
C GLN A 513 -40.97 23.03 4.65
N ALA A 514 -40.00 23.91 4.47
CA ALA A 514 -39.20 24.42 3.35
C ALA A 514 -38.13 25.34 3.99
N SER A 515 -36.98 25.54 3.34
CA SER A 515 -36.48 26.87 2.93
C SER A 515 -35.04 26.77 2.45
N PHE A 516 -34.84 27.04 1.16
CA PHE A 516 -33.56 27.43 0.60
C PHE A 516 -33.29 28.89 1.00
N GLY A 517 -32.14 29.14 1.61
CA GLY A 517 -31.63 30.47 1.89
C GLY A 517 -30.31 30.68 1.15
N ASP A 518 -30.28 31.71 0.30
CA ASP A 518 -29.13 32.19 -0.45
C ASP A 518 -27.91 32.45 0.46
N VAL A 519 -26.74 31.93 0.08
CA VAL A 519 -25.45 32.39 0.62
C VAL A 519 -24.81 33.29 -0.43
N LYS A 520 -25.01 34.59 -0.25
CA LYS A 520 -24.32 35.67 -0.97
C LYS A 520 -22.87 35.79 -0.53
N ASP A 521 -22.05 36.14 -1.51
CA ASP A 521 -20.69 36.64 -1.45
C ASP A 521 -20.38 37.51 -0.22
N ARG A 522 -19.25 37.23 0.42
CA ARG A 522 -18.48 38.20 1.21
C ARG A 522 -16.99 38.01 0.95
N TYR A 523 -16.50 38.73 -0.04
CA TYR A 523 -15.14 39.25 -0.09
C TYR A 523 -15.26 40.77 -0.03
N HIS A 524 -14.70 41.38 1.02
CA HIS A 524 -14.11 42.71 0.97
C HIS A 524 -13.30 42.94 2.25
N ASP A 525 -12.01 43.13 2.05
CA ASP A 525 -11.12 44.15 2.58
C ASP A 525 -11.42 44.75 3.96
N ASP A 526 -10.42 44.66 4.84
CA ASP A 526 -9.96 45.81 5.62
C ASP A 526 -8.50 45.60 6.04
N GLU A 527 -7.59 46.19 5.27
CA GLU A 527 -6.30 46.67 5.76
C GLU A 527 -6.53 48.06 6.37
N THR A 528 -6.16 48.27 7.63
CA THR A 528 -5.55 49.55 8.05
C THR A 528 -4.82 49.42 9.39
N GLN A 529 -3.50 49.58 9.28
CA GLN A 529 -2.58 50.27 10.19
C GLN A 529 -3.04 50.55 11.64
N GLN A 530 -2.28 50.02 12.60
CA GLN A 530 -1.89 50.82 13.77
C GLN A 530 -0.51 50.41 14.30
N SER A 531 0.16 51.44 14.79
CA SER A 531 1.59 51.61 14.98
C SER A 531 2.16 51.03 16.28
N ALA A 532 3.42 50.59 16.17
CA ALA A 532 4.50 50.62 17.15
C ALA A 532 4.23 51.22 18.54
N THR A 533 4.51 50.42 19.58
CA THR A 533 5.16 50.87 20.82
C THR A 533 6.14 49.82 21.31
N HIS A 534 7.39 50.26 21.47
CA HIS A 534 8.49 49.58 22.15
C HIS A 534 8.19 49.32 23.64
N ALA A 535 8.53 48.12 24.12
CA ALA A 535 9.03 47.90 25.48
C ALA A 535 9.87 46.60 25.53
N SER A 536 11.11 46.72 26.02
CA SER A 536 12.03 45.66 26.46
C SER A 536 12.48 46.01 27.90
N PRO A 537 13.22 45.17 28.64
CA PRO A 537 13.24 43.71 28.80
C PRO A 537 13.19 43.30 30.32
N ALA A 538 13.46 42.02 30.62
CA ALA A 538 13.58 41.33 31.93
C ALA A 538 12.30 40.63 32.41
N ALA A 539 12.31 39.37 32.84
CA ALA A 539 13.34 38.68 33.62
C ALA A 539 13.60 37.23 33.15
N MET A 540 14.86 36.84 33.26
CA MET A 540 15.35 35.46 33.31
C MET A 540 14.69 34.73 34.48
N HIS A 541 14.11 33.56 34.21
CA HIS A 541 14.16 32.45 35.14
C HIS A 541 14.61 31.21 34.38
N ASP A 542 15.75 30.72 34.84
CA ASP A 542 16.45 29.51 34.46
C ASP A 542 15.83 28.34 35.24
N GLU A 543 15.13 27.45 34.54
CA GLU A 543 14.95 26.06 34.98
C GLU A 543 15.03 25.16 33.76
N SER A 544 16.23 24.62 33.56
CA SER A 544 16.51 23.54 32.63
C SER A 544 15.93 22.22 33.14
N GLU A 545 14.68 21.92 32.82
CA GLU A 545 14.23 20.51 32.79
C GLU A 545 14.40 19.98 31.38
N ARG A 546 15.45 19.17 31.20
CA ARG A 546 15.70 18.40 29.98
C ARG A 546 14.58 17.38 29.84
N ASN A 547 13.65 17.64 28.93
CA ASN A 547 12.63 16.68 28.52
C ASN A 547 13.28 15.51 27.76
N ASP A 548 13.63 14.46 28.50
CA ASP A 548 14.17 13.23 27.92
C ASP A 548 13.04 12.35 27.35
N ALA A 549 13.24 11.82 26.13
CA ALA A 549 12.39 10.80 25.53
C ALA A 549 12.41 9.49 26.37
N PRO A 550 11.31 8.72 26.44
CA PRO A 550 11.27 7.51 27.25
C PRO A 550 12.34 6.50 26.81
N ALA A 551 13.12 5.97 27.75
CA ALA A 551 14.24 5.05 27.47
C ALA A 551 13.86 3.73 26.73
N LYS A 552 12.55 3.47 26.56
CA LYS A 552 12.00 2.31 25.85
C LYS A 552 11.57 2.63 24.41
N THR A 553 11.67 3.88 23.96
CA THR A 553 11.40 4.26 22.57
C THR A 553 12.71 4.42 21.80
N TRP A 554 12.65 4.28 20.48
CA TRP A 554 13.83 4.41 19.61
C TRP A 554 14.52 5.78 19.73
N LEU A 555 13.73 6.84 19.98
CA LEU A 555 14.23 8.20 20.25
C LEU A 555 15.03 8.29 21.56
N GLY A 556 14.76 7.42 22.54
CA GLY A 556 15.54 7.31 23.77
C GLY A 556 16.79 6.42 23.64
N LEU A 557 16.82 5.53 22.65
CA LEU A 557 17.89 4.55 22.44
C LEU A 557 19.01 5.03 21.52
N ASN A 558 18.75 6.02 20.65
CA ASN A 558 19.73 6.54 19.70
C ASN A 558 20.04 8.03 19.95
N SER A 559 21.14 8.30 20.64
CA SER A 559 21.56 9.67 20.99
C SER A 559 21.86 10.57 19.78
N ALA A 560 22.14 10.00 18.60
CA ALA A 560 22.40 10.78 17.39
C ALA A 560 21.12 11.42 16.79
N LEU A 561 19.96 10.81 17.03
CA LEU A 561 18.65 11.36 16.66
C LEU A 561 18.12 12.37 17.70
N ARG A 562 18.64 12.30 18.93
CA ARG A 562 18.24 13.15 20.05
C ARG A 562 18.78 14.58 19.92
N ASP A 563 20.02 14.73 19.49
CA ASP A 563 20.73 16.03 19.56
C ASP A 563 21.01 16.67 18.19
N GLY A 564 20.74 15.97 17.07
CA GLY A 564 21.10 16.42 15.72
C GLY A 564 22.62 16.58 15.52
N PRO A 565 23.10 16.83 14.29
CA PRO A 565 24.50 17.20 14.11
C PRO A 565 24.75 18.57 14.74
N GLN A 566 25.68 18.64 15.68
CA GLN A 566 26.14 19.91 16.26
C GLN A 566 26.71 20.78 15.14
N GLN A 567 26.10 21.94 14.92
CA GLN A 567 26.63 22.96 14.02
C GLN A 567 28.01 23.39 14.53
N SER A 568 29.04 23.25 13.69
CA SER A 568 30.36 23.85 13.89
C SER A 568 30.47 25.20 13.20
#